data_AF-A0A925DN77-F1
#
_entry.id   AF-A0A925DN77-F1
#
_cell.length_a   1.000
_cell.length_b   1.000
_cell.length_c   1.000
_cell.angle_alpha   90.00
_cell.angle_beta   90.00
_cell.angle_gamma   90.00
#
_symmetry.space_group_name_H-M   'P 1'
#
loop_
_entity.id
_entity.type
_entity.pdbx_description
1 polymer ?
#
loop_
_entity_poly.entity_id
_entity_poly.type
_entity_poly.pdbx_seq_one_letter_code
_entity_poly.pdbx_strand_id
1 'polypeptide(L)' 'CEPGLKGDTATNTLKPATLETGAIVNVPLFVDAGEKIKIDTRTYTYVERVKAAK' A
#
# COMPACT_ATOMS: atom_id res chain seq x y z
N CYS A 1 -8.53 -16.41 34.36
CA CYS A 1 -7.43 -16.12 33.43
C CYS A 1 -7.98 -16.21 32.02
N GLU A 2 -8.45 -15.11 31.45
CA GLU A 2 -8.50 -14.92 29.98
C GLU A 2 -8.14 -13.46 29.68
N PRO A 3 -6.91 -13.03 30.00
CA PRO A 3 -6.41 -11.75 29.55
C PRO A 3 -5.98 -11.89 28.09
N GLY A 4 -6.21 -10.84 27.31
CA GLY A 4 -5.29 -10.51 26.24
C GLY A 4 -5.86 -10.63 24.84
N LEU A 5 -6.09 -9.44 24.28
CA LEU A 5 -5.62 -9.14 22.94
C LEU A 5 -6.36 -9.86 21.81
N LYS A 6 -7.62 -9.43 21.58
CA LYS A 6 -8.04 -9.13 20.20
C LYS A 6 -7.26 -7.90 19.67
N GLY A 7 -5.93 -7.94 19.74
CA GLY A 7 -5.04 -7.17 18.88
C GLY A 7 -4.71 -8.13 17.77
N ASP A 8 -5.34 -8.01 16.61
CA ASP A 8 -4.87 -7.09 15.59
C ASP A 8 -6.06 -6.64 14.74
N THR A 9 -6.91 -5.75 15.27
CA THR A 9 -8.07 -5.22 14.51
C THR A 9 -7.77 -3.90 13.81
N ALA A 10 -6.51 -3.47 13.77
CA ALA A 10 -6.10 -2.29 13.00
C ALA A 10 -4.59 -2.26 12.85
N THR A 11 -4.06 -2.86 11.80
CA THR A 11 -2.81 -2.34 11.26
C THR A 11 -2.97 -2.21 9.76
N ASN A 12 -3.42 -1.04 9.34
CA ASN A 12 -3.24 -0.54 7.98
C ASN A 12 -1.73 -0.40 7.73
N THR A 13 -1.06 -1.55 7.66
CA THR A 13 0.39 -1.69 7.56
C THR A 13 0.70 -1.41 6.12
N LEU A 14 1.17 -0.20 5.83
CA LEU A 14 1.65 0.09 4.49
C LEU A 14 2.79 -0.89 4.18
N LYS A 15 2.65 -1.63 3.08
CA LYS A 15 3.69 -2.53 2.61
C LYS A 15 4.65 -1.71 1.74
N PRO A 16 5.97 -1.82 1.92
CA PRO A 16 6.90 -1.27 0.95
C PRO A 16 6.74 -2.05 -0.36
N ALA A 17 6.23 -1.38 -1.39
CA ALA A 17 6.19 -1.89 -2.75
C ALA A 17 7.39 -1.34 -3.52
N THR A 18 8.04 -2.24 -4.25
CA THR A 18 9.08 -1.86 -5.21
C THR A 18 8.42 -1.63 -6.55
N LEU A 19 8.60 -0.45 -7.10
CA LEU A 19 8.10 -0.10 -8.42
C LEU A 19 9.03 -0.68 -9.48
N GLU A 20 8.52 -0.86 -10.69
CA GLU A 20 9.28 -1.24 -11.88
C GLU A 20 10.42 -0.25 -12.22
N THR A 21 10.35 0.98 -11.70
CA THR A 21 11.41 2.00 -11.79
C THR A 21 12.50 1.88 -10.72
N GLY A 22 12.37 0.95 -9.76
CA GLY A 22 13.31 0.76 -8.65
C GLY A 22 13.06 1.64 -7.42
N ALA A 23 12.04 2.50 -7.44
CA ALA A 23 11.64 3.29 -6.28
C ALA A 23 10.83 2.45 -5.27
N ILE A 24 11.12 2.61 -3.98
CA ILE A 24 10.40 1.94 -2.89
C ILE A 24 9.37 2.92 -2.34
N VAL A 25 8.09 2.56 -2.44
CA VAL A 25 6.98 3.38 -1.96
C VAL A 25 6.11 2.59 -0.98
N ASN A 26 5.59 3.28 0.03
CA ASN A 26 4.69 2.67 0.99
C ASN A 26 3.28 2.66 0.41
N VAL A 27 2.82 1.49 -0.02
CA VAL A 27 1.48 1.31 -0.57
C VAL A 27 0.58 0.61 0.43
N PRO A 28 -0.70 0.97 0.47
CA PRO A 28 -1.66 0.26 1.31
C PRO A 28 -1.87 -1.18 0.81
N LEU A 29 -2.23 -2.07 1.74
CA LEU A 29 -2.36 -3.52 1.54
C LEU A 29 -3.35 -3.96 0.44
N PHE A 30 -4.17 -3.05 -0.07
CA PHE A 30 -5.13 -3.33 -1.14
C PHE A 30 -4.54 -3.24 -2.55
N VAL A 31 -3.30 -2.78 -2.72
CA VAL A 31 -2.65 -2.68 -4.04
C VAL A 31 -2.05 -4.04 -4.40
N ASP A 32 -2.52 -4.62 -5.50
CA ASP A 32 -2.05 -5.91 -6.01
C ASP A 32 -0.99 -5.75 -7.12
N ALA A 33 -0.21 -6.81 -7.38
CA ALA A 33 0.85 -6.79 -8.37
C ALA A 33 0.27 -6.79 -9.79
N GLY A 34 0.53 -5.72 -10.56
CA GLY A 34 -0.03 -5.51 -11.90
C GLY A 34 -1.10 -4.42 -11.96
N GLU A 35 -1.48 -3.85 -10.83
CA GLU A 35 -2.38 -2.69 -10.80
C GLU A 35 -1.61 -1.38 -11.00
N LYS A 36 -2.14 -0.47 -11.83
CA LYS A 36 -1.50 0.82 -12.10
C LYS A 36 -1.81 1.80 -10.98
N ILE A 37 -0.77 2.19 -10.25
CA ILE A 37 -0.86 3.19 -9.19
C ILE A 37 -0.19 4.48 -9.63
N LYS A 38 -0.77 5.62 -9.24
CA LYS A 38 -0.19 6.94 -9.43
C LYS A 38 0.57 7.33 -8.17
N ILE A 39 1.85 7.58 -8.38
CA ILE A 39 2.81 7.97 -7.34
C ILE A 39 3.29 9.39 -7.63
N ASP A 40 3.45 10.17 -6.58
CA ASP A 40 4.08 11.47 -6.67
C ASP A 40 5.60 11.29 -6.55
N THR A 41 6.35 11.62 -7.61
CA THR A 41 7.81 11.42 -7.65
C THR A 41 8.59 12.47 -6.85
N ARG A 42 7.94 13.51 -6.34
CA ARG A 42 8.57 14.54 -5.50
C ARG A 42 8.56 14.14 -4.03
N THR A 43 7.47 13.51 -3.59
CA THR A 43 7.25 13.09 -2.19
C THR A 43 7.32 11.57 -1.99
N TYR A 44 7.43 10.79 -3.07
CA TYR A 44 7.37 9.32 -3.07
C TYR A 44 6.12 8.77 -2.38
N THR A 45 5.03 9.54 -2.44
CA THR A 45 3.77 9.19 -1.79
C THR A 45 2.84 8.54 -2.81
N TYR A 46 2.16 7.49 -2.36
CA TYR A 46 1.02 6.93 -3.07
C TYR A 46 -0.11 7.97 -3.12
N VAL A 47 -0.55 8.33 -4.34
CA VAL A 47 -1.62 9.33 -4.53
C VAL A 47 -2.96 8.64 -4.72
N GLU A 48 -3.02 7.73 -5.69
CA GLU A 48 -4.28 7.20 -6.22
C GLU A 48 -4.05 5.86 -6.93
N ARG A 49 -5.04 4.95 -6.87
CA ARG A 49 -5.11 3.80 -7.78
C ARG A 49 -5.80 4.23 -9.07
N VAL A 50 -5.10 4.09 -10.19
CA VAL A 50 -5.71 4.35 -11.50
C VAL A 50 -6.43 3.07 -11.91
N LYS A 51 -7.65 2.88 -11.42
CA LYS A 51 -8.46 1.74 -11.85
C LYS A 51 -8.82 1.97 -13.32
N ALA A 52 -8.11 1.32 -14.23
CA ALA A 52 -8.50 1.24 -15.62
C ALA A 52 -9.74 0.33 -15.71
N ALA A 53 -10.90 0.88 -15.36
CA ALA A 53 -12.17 0.26 -15.69
C ALA A 53 -12.25 0.24 -17.23
N LYS A 54 -12.11 -0.95 -17.81
CA LYS A 54 -12.65 -1.24 -19.12
C LYS A 54 -13.79 -2.21 -18.93
#